data_AF-A0A961PCF4-F1
#
_entry.id   AF-A0A961PCF4-F1
#
_cell.length_a   1.000
_cell.length_b   1.000
_cell.length_c   1.000
_cell.angle_alpha   90.00
_cell.angle_beta   90.00
_cell.angle_gamma   90.00
#
_symmetry.space_group_name_H-M   'P 1'
#
loop_
_entity.id
_entity.type
_entity.pdbx_description
1 polymer ?
#
loop_
_entity_poly.entity_id
_entity_poly.type
_entity_poly.pdbx_seq_one_letter_code
_entity_poly.pdbx_strand_id
1 'polypeptide(L)'
;TRLRRWAGKFTPWVAEEPPGGLVLDITGCAHLFGGEEELVAAIERDLAGLGLTATLGLADTVGAAWALARYAGHGPERGAGGDAIDQEARATRSRAAKRRHWTRGGQPPRPAATGRMPVRIAPVGGARTALAELPVAALRIEPDVVEGLARLGLRRIGDILGTPRAGLARRFG
;
A
#
# COMPACT_ATOMS: atom_id res chain seq x y z
N THR A 1 13.82 -4.50 -14.87
CA THR A 1 13.70 -3.03 -15.03
C THR A 1 14.95 -2.29 -14.55
N ARG A 2 15.10 -0.98 -14.86
CA ARG A 2 16.22 -0.15 -14.33
C ARG A 2 16.17 -0.05 -12.80
N LEU A 3 14.96 0.06 -12.23
CA LEU A 3 14.75 0.12 -10.79
C LEU A 3 15.18 -1.18 -10.08
N ARG A 4 14.84 -2.37 -10.63
CA ARG A 4 15.32 -3.66 -10.10
C ARG A 4 16.86 -3.72 -10.02
N ARG A 5 17.57 -3.25 -11.05
CA ARG A 5 19.04 -3.23 -11.05
C ARG A 5 19.61 -2.28 -10.01
N TRP A 6 19.02 -1.09 -9.85
CA TRP A 6 19.39 -0.13 -8.81
C TRP A 6 19.25 -0.73 -7.41
N ALA A 7 18.19 -1.51 -7.15
CA ALA A 7 17.92 -2.11 -5.85
C ALA A 7 18.94 -3.21 -5.45
N GLY A 8 19.70 -3.76 -6.40
CA GLY A 8 20.69 -4.80 -6.13
C GLY A 8 21.83 -4.39 -5.19
N LYS A 9 21.99 -3.09 -4.91
CA LYS A 9 22.96 -2.59 -3.93
C LYS A 9 22.52 -2.79 -2.46
N PHE A 10 21.25 -3.09 -2.23
CA PHE A 10 20.68 -3.30 -0.89
C PHE A 10 20.61 -4.78 -0.50
N THR A 11 20.46 -5.66 -1.50
CA THR A 11 20.38 -7.11 -1.32
C THR A 11 20.71 -7.81 -2.65
N PRO A 12 21.31 -9.02 -2.60
CA PRO A 12 21.45 -9.87 -3.78
C PRO A 12 20.11 -10.37 -4.35
N TRP A 13 19.02 -10.37 -3.56
CA TRP A 13 17.71 -10.90 -3.95
C TRP A 13 16.67 -9.80 -4.15
N VAL A 14 16.40 -9.51 -5.44
CA VAL A 14 15.40 -8.52 -5.87
C VAL A 14 14.47 -9.11 -6.93
N ALA A 15 13.18 -9.10 -6.62
CA ALA A 15 12.09 -9.51 -7.53
C ALA A 15 11.19 -8.32 -7.90
N GLU A 16 10.61 -8.37 -9.10
CA GLU A 16 9.55 -7.44 -9.50
C GLU A 16 8.20 -7.95 -8.99
N GLU A 17 7.37 -7.04 -8.46
CA GLU A 17 6.08 -7.35 -7.82
C GLU A 17 4.97 -6.53 -8.48
N PRO A 18 4.16 -7.15 -9.36
CA PRO A 18 3.04 -6.48 -10.02
C PRO A 18 1.92 -6.05 -9.05
N PRO A 19 1.12 -5.02 -9.41
CA PRO A 19 1.47 -3.98 -10.37
C PRO A 19 2.48 -3.00 -9.74
N GLY A 20 3.61 -2.78 -10.42
CA GLY A 20 4.52 -1.67 -10.14
C GLY A 20 5.19 -1.64 -8.77
N GLY A 21 5.91 -2.69 -8.38
CA GLY A 21 6.68 -2.73 -7.14
C GLY A 21 7.92 -3.61 -7.24
N LEU A 22 8.72 -3.60 -6.18
CA LEU A 22 9.82 -4.53 -5.95
C LEU A 22 9.62 -5.23 -4.62
N VAL A 23 10.06 -6.48 -4.54
CA VAL A 23 10.26 -7.22 -3.29
C VAL A 23 11.75 -7.45 -3.13
N LEU A 24 12.26 -7.12 -1.94
CA LEU A 24 13.65 -7.29 -1.54
C LEU A 24 13.67 -8.29 -0.39
N ASP A 25 14.45 -9.37 -0.53
CA ASP A 25 14.79 -10.21 0.62
C ASP A 25 16.04 -9.63 1.26
N ILE A 26 15.89 -8.98 2.41
CA ILE A 26 16.98 -8.28 3.10
C ILE A 26 17.68 -9.15 4.14
N THR A 27 17.40 -10.47 4.16
CA THR A 27 17.98 -11.42 5.12
C THR A 27 19.50 -11.29 5.13
N GLY A 28 20.05 -11.01 6.31
CA GLY A 28 21.49 -10.83 6.48
C GLY A 28 22.08 -9.56 5.85
N CYS A 29 21.30 -8.66 5.24
CA CYS A 29 21.82 -7.45 4.60
C CYS A 29 21.65 -6.19 5.47
N ALA A 30 20.59 -6.12 6.30
CA ALA A 30 20.25 -4.92 7.08
C ALA A 30 21.41 -4.38 7.94
N HIS A 31 22.23 -5.27 8.52
CA HIS A 31 23.36 -4.87 9.36
C HIS A 31 24.43 -4.06 8.61
N LEU A 32 24.56 -4.24 7.29
CA LEU A 32 25.49 -3.48 6.44
C LEU A 32 25.12 -2.00 6.34
N PHE A 33 23.87 -1.67 6.70
CA PHE A 33 23.33 -0.32 6.69
C PHE A 33 23.13 0.25 8.09
N GLY A 34 23.45 -0.50 9.15
CA GLY A 34 23.21 -0.09 10.54
C GLY A 34 21.86 -0.54 11.11
N GLY A 35 21.11 -1.39 10.39
CA GLY A 35 19.81 -1.90 10.82
C GLY A 35 18.74 -1.77 9.74
N GLU A 36 17.54 -2.27 10.03
CA GLU A 36 16.40 -2.25 9.10
C GLU A 36 15.91 -0.82 8.86
N GLU A 37 15.84 0.00 9.90
CA GLU A 37 15.44 1.40 9.84
C GLU A 37 16.39 2.22 8.96
N GLU A 38 17.70 2.04 9.13
CA GLU A 38 18.71 2.74 8.36
C GLU A 38 18.78 2.27 6.90
N LEU A 39 18.58 0.97 6.65
CA LEU A 39 18.40 0.43 5.31
C LEU A 39 17.21 1.09 4.61
N VAL A 40 16.06 1.17 5.29
CA VAL A 40 14.86 1.81 4.75
C VAL A 40 15.08 3.31 4.51
N ALA A 41 15.73 4.01 5.43
CA ALA A 41 16.08 5.42 5.26
C ALA A 41 17.07 5.65 4.10
N ALA A 42 17.99 4.72 3.83
CA ALA A 42 18.86 4.76 2.66
C ALA A 42 18.06 4.58 1.36
N ILE A 43 17.14 3.62 1.32
CA ILE A 43 16.23 3.40 0.18
C ILE A 43 15.39 4.66 -0.08
N GLU A 44 14.79 5.27 0.94
CA GLU A 44 14.02 6.51 0.82
C GLU A 44 14.86 7.65 0.22
N ARG A 45 16.05 7.91 0.78
CA ARG A 45 16.94 8.98 0.31
C ARG A 45 17.33 8.78 -1.16
N ASP A 46 17.65 7.55 -1.54
CA ASP A 46 18.05 7.24 -2.90
C ASP A 46 16.88 7.35 -3.89
N LEU A 47 15.67 6.90 -3.51
CA LEU A 47 14.47 7.07 -4.34
C LEU A 47 14.12 8.55 -4.52
N ALA A 48 14.21 9.35 -3.44
CA ALA A 48 14.03 10.80 -3.51
C ALA A 48 15.07 11.45 -4.43
N GLY A 49 16.34 11.04 -4.36
CA GLY A 49 17.41 11.50 -5.25
C GLY A 49 17.17 11.13 -6.73
N LEU A 50 16.44 10.04 -7.00
CA LEU A 50 15.98 9.65 -8.32
C LEU A 50 14.69 10.35 -8.77
N GLY A 51 14.07 11.18 -7.91
CA GLY A 51 12.79 11.84 -8.17
C GLY A 51 11.59 10.88 -8.15
N LEU A 52 11.70 9.75 -7.45
CA LEU A 52 10.66 8.73 -7.36
C LEU A 52 9.92 8.79 -6.02
N THR A 53 8.61 8.59 -6.06
CA THR A 53 7.78 8.36 -4.88
C THR A 53 7.41 6.88 -4.78
N ALA A 54 7.43 6.33 -3.56
CA ALA A 54 7.03 4.96 -3.28
C ALA A 54 6.45 4.85 -1.87
N THR A 55 5.77 3.74 -1.59
CA THR A 55 5.40 3.32 -0.24
C THR A 55 6.24 2.12 0.14
N LEU A 56 6.78 2.12 1.35
CA LEU A 56 7.70 1.08 1.83
C LEU A 56 7.04 0.29 2.97
N GLY A 57 7.12 -1.03 2.88
CA GLY A 57 6.67 -1.96 3.91
C GLY A 57 7.78 -2.96 4.22
N LEU A 58 8.12 -3.12 5.49
CA LEU A 58 9.11 -4.09 5.98
C LEU A 58 8.46 -5.00 7.02
N ALA A 59 8.68 -6.31 6.90
CA ALA A 59 8.24 -7.31 7.86
C ALA A 59 8.99 -8.63 7.61
N ASP A 60 8.89 -9.54 8.57
CA ASP A 60 9.50 -10.88 8.55
C ASP A 60 9.03 -11.79 7.40
N THR A 61 8.01 -11.38 6.62
CA THR A 61 7.52 -12.14 5.47
C THR A 61 7.19 -11.23 4.30
N VAL A 62 7.37 -11.76 3.08
CA VAL A 62 7.03 -11.05 1.84
C VAL A 62 5.56 -10.60 1.80
N GLY A 63 4.63 -11.44 2.27
CA GLY A 63 3.21 -11.12 2.29
C GLY A 63 2.89 -9.96 3.23
N ALA A 64 3.50 -9.95 4.42
CA ALA A 64 3.30 -8.87 5.37
C ALA A 64 3.93 -7.55 4.89
N ALA A 65 5.15 -7.60 4.37
CA ALA A 65 5.81 -6.43 3.78
C ALA A 65 4.98 -5.82 2.65
N TRP A 66 4.47 -6.67 1.75
CA TRP A 66 3.57 -6.25 0.67
C TRP A 66 2.29 -5.59 1.18
N ALA A 67 1.65 -6.20 2.17
CA ALA A 67 0.40 -5.70 2.76
C ALA A 67 0.61 -4.34 3.44
N LEU A 68 1.70 -4.17 4.19
CA LEU A 68 2.07 -2.91 4.83
C LEU A 68 2.39 -1.80 3.81
N ALA A 69 3.09 -2.17 2.72
CA ALA A 69 3.43 -1.23 1.66
C ALA A 69 2.20 -0.75 0.88
N ARG A 70 1.17 -1.58 0.71
CA ARG A 70 0.01 -1.21 -0.13
C ARG A 70 -1.20 -0.74 0.65
N TYR A 71 -1.50 -1.34 1.81
CA TYR A 71 -2.79 -1.19 2.46
C TYR A 71 -2.76 -0.44 3.78
N ALA A 72 -1.64 -0.42 4.48
CA ALA A 72 -1.65 0.26 5.75
C ALA A 72 -1.93 1.77 5.54
N GLY A 73 -2.54 2.43 6.53
CA GLY A 73 -3.03 3.81 6.42
C GLY A 73 -4.23 4.01 5.50
N HIS A 74 -4.65 2.99 4.75
CA HIS A 74 -6.00 2.92 4.22
C HIS A 74 -6.84 2.35 5.35
N GLY A 75 -7.53 3.21 6.11
CA GLY A 75 -8.61 2.74 6.98
C GLY A 75 -9.61 1.95 6.13
N PRO A 76 -10.34 0.97 6.71
CA PRO A 76 -11.39 0.29 5.94
C PRO A 76 -12.27 1.37 5.35
N GLU A 77 -12.43 1.38 4.02
CA GLU A 77 -13.42 2.24 3.41
C GLU A 77 -14.70 2.02 4.19
N ARG A 78 -15.21 3.10 4.80
CA ARG A 78 -16.54 3.10 5.41
C ARG A 78 -17.49 3.02 4.22
N GLY A 79 -17.62 1.82 3.63
CA GLY A 79 -18.59 1.55 2.59
C GLY A 79 -19.92 2.01 3.16
N ALA A 80 -20.54 2.95 2.44
CA ALA A 80 -21.83 3.53 2.78
C ALA A 80 -22.74 2.40 3.26
N GLY A 81 -23.11 2.44 4.54
CA GLY A 81 -24.18 1.62 5.04
C GLY A 81 -25.40 1.84 4.14
N GLY A 82 -26.18 0.80 3.89
CA GLY A 82 -27.33 0.77 2.98
C GLY A 82 -28.49 1.73 3.31
N ASP A 83 -28.24 2.80 4.06
CA ASP A 83 -29.16 3.90 4.34
C ASP A 83 -28.90 5.14 3.46
N ALA A 84 -27.91 5.10 2.56
CA ALA A 84 -27.63 6.18 1.61
C ALA A 84 -28.37 5.99 0.27
N ILE A 85 -29.69 5.84 0.32
CA ILE A 85 -30.57 5.94 -0.86
C ILE A 85 -31.45 7.19 -0.71
N ASP A 86 -30.86 8.29 -0.29
CA ASP A 86 -31.50 9.62 -0.35
C ASP A 86 -30.48 10.61 -0.89
N GLN A 87 -30.38 10.67 -2.22
CA GLN A 87 -30.37 11.93 -2.96
C GLN A 87 -30.48 11.69 -4.46
N GLU A 88 -31.75 11.66 -4.83
CA GLU A 88 -32.35 11.87 -6.13
C GLU A 88 -31.65 12.93 -7.01
N ALA A 89 -31.79 12.70 -8.32
CA ALA A 89 -31.41 13.53 -9.43
C ALA A 89 -31.56 15.06 -9.23
N ARG A 90 -30.54 15.82 -9.67
CA ARG A 90 -30.64 17.05 -10.49
C ARG A 90 -29.25 17.64 -10.70
N ALA A 91 -28.73 17.58 -11.93
CA ALA A 91 -28.05 18.71 -12.57
C ALA A 91 -27.57 18.38 -13.99
N THR A 92 -28.48 18.48 -14.96
CA THR A 92 -28.13 18.99 -16.28
C THR A 92 -27.60 20.42 -16.10
N ARG A 93 -26.28 20.64 -16.20
CA ARG A 93 -25.76 21.88 -16.78
C ARG A 93 -24.31 21.75 -17.21
N SER A 94 -24.15 21.75 -18.53
CA SER A 94 -22.95 22.14 -19.24
C SER A 94 -22.37 23.45 -18.70
N ARG A 95 -21.13 23.40 -18.22
CA ARG A 95 -20.21 24.56 -18.28
C ARG A 95 -18.83 24.07 -18.68
N ALA A 96 -18.54 24.29 -19.97
CA ALA A 96 -17.20 24.26 -20.51
C ALA A 96 -16.32 25.24 -19.71
N ALA A 97 -15.39 24.72 -18.92
CA ALA A 97 -14.37 25.52 -18.27
C ALA A 97 -13.36 25.99 -19.33
N LYS A 98 -13.43 27.30 -19.60
CA LYS A 98 -12.55 28.14 -20.43
C LYS A 98 -11.10 27.65 -20.39
N ARG A 99 -10.55 27.22 -21.54
CA ARG A 99 -9.12 26.98 -21.73
C ARG A 99 -8.36 28.24 -21.32
N ARG A 100 -7.60 28.16 -20.22
CA ARG A 100 -6.71 29.25 -19.81
C ARG A 100 -5.49 29.21 -20.72
N HIS A 101 -5.35 30.26 -21.52
CA HIS A 101 -4.13 30.57 -22.24
C HIS A 101 -2.97 30.64 -21.24
N TRP A 102 -1.86 29.99 -21.55
CA TRP A 102 -0.62 30.16 -20.80
C TRP A 102 0.16 31.28 -21.48
N THR A 103 0.21 32.44 -20.84
CA THR A 103 1.17 33.49 -21.16
C THR A 103 2.55 33.06 -20.66
N ARG A 104 3.50 33.08 -21.59
CA ARG A 104 4.94 32.89 -21.41
C ARG A 104 5.46 33.86 -20.34
N GLY A 105 6.04 33.35 -19.24
CA GLY A 105 6.80 34.17 -18.27
C GLY A 105 6.56 33.93 -16.76
N GLY A 106 5.76 32.95 -16.34
CA GLY A 106 5.61 32.61 -14.91
C GLY A 106 6.78 31.79 -14.36
N GLN A 107 7.16 32.02 -13.10
CA GLN A 107 8.11 31.17 -12.38
C GLN A 107 7.62 29.71 -12.48
N PRO A 108 8.46 28.74 -12.89
CA PRO A 108 8.03 27.35 -13.03
C PRO A 108 7.44 26.88 -11.70
N PRO A 109 6.34 26.09 -11.71
CA PRO A 109 5.78 25.57 -10.48
C PRO A 109 6.90 24.86 -9.72
N ARG A 110 7.21 25.32 -8.49
CA ARG A 110 8.09 24.58 -7.60
C ARG A 110 7.51 23.17 -7.52
N PRO A 111 8.29 22.10 -7.81
CA PRO A 111 7.81 20.77 -7.54
C PRO A 111 7.31 20.76 -6.10
N ALA A 112 6.07 20.29 -5.90
CA ALA A 112 5.51 20.14 -4.57
C ALA A 112 6.57 19.49 -3.70
N ALA A 113 6.88 20.08 -2.54
CA ALA A 113 7.86 19.54 -1.62
C ALA A 113 7.59 18.04 -1.50
N THR A 114 8.60 17.22 -1.80
CA THR A 114 8.50 15.76 -1.72
C THR A 114 8.05 15.41 -0.30
N GLY A 115 6.76 15.14 -0.12
CA GLY A 115 6.24 14.68 1.15
C GLY A 115 7.02 13.43 1.54
N ARG A 116 7.30 13.28 2.83
CA ARG A 116 7.98 12.08 3.36
C ARG A 116 7.24 10.85 2.83
N MET A 117 7.99 9.89 2.28
CA MET A 117 7.42 8.66 1.73
C MET A 117 6.77 7.88 2.89
N PRO A 118 5.58 7.28 2.68
CA PRO A 118 4.96 6.46 3.71
C PRO A 118 5.79 5.18 3.93
N VAL A 119 6.31 5.03 5.15
CA VAL A 119 7.10 3.86 5.58
C VAL A 119 6.38 3.16 6.71
N ARG A 120 6.35 1.82 6.65
CA ARG A 120 5.88 0.98 7.76
C ARG A 120 6.78 -0.22 7.97
N ILE A 121 7.25 -0.36 9.19
CA ILE A 121 8.10 -1.44 9.63
C ILE A 121 7.34 -2.20 10.70
N ALA A 122 7.04 -3.48 10.48
CA ALA A 122 6.55 -4.33 11.54
C ALA A 122 7.69 -4.60 12.53
N PRO A 123 7.44 -4.54 13.86
CA PRO A 123 8.39 -5.05 14.83
C PRO A 123 8.72 -6.52 14.54
N VAL A 124 9.93 -6.94 14.90
CA VAL A 124 10.34 -8.36 14.81
C VAL A 124 9.32 -9.24 15.53
N GLY A 125 8.79 -10.26 14.85
CA GLY A 125 7.72 -11.14 15.35
C GLY A 125 6.33 -10.47 15.46
N GLY A 126 6.23 -9.17 15.16
CA GLY A 126 5.03 -8.34 15.28
C GLY A 126 4.16 -8.30 14.02
N ALA A 127 4.51 -9.06 12.97
CA ALA A 127 3.77 -9.07 11.71
C ALA A 127 2.27 -9.34 11.89
N ARG A 128 1.90 -10.27 12.78
CA ARG A 128 0.49 -10.60 13.05
C ARG A 128 -0.29 -9.39 13.54
N THR A 129 0.27 -8.63 14.48
CA THR A 129 -0.35 -7.43 15.04
C THR A 129 -0.41 -6.32 14.01
N ALA A 130 0.68 -6.12 13.27
CA ALA A 130 0.74 -5.11 12.21
C ALA A 130 -0.28 -5.36 11.09
N LEU A 131 -0.56 -6.63 10.79
CA LEU A 131 -1.54 -7.04 9.78
C LEU A 131 -2.98 -6.96 10.27
N ALA A 132 -3.24 -7.12 11.57
CA ALA A 132 -4.60 -7.26 12.10
C ALA A 132 -5.51 -6.08 11.75
N GLU A 133 -4.96 -4.86 11.67
CA GLU A 133 -5.72 -3.64 11.34
C GLU A 133 -5.93 -3.43 9.85
N LEU A 134 -5.32 -4.24 8.98
CA LEU A 134 -5.43 -4.09 7.53
C LEU A 134 -6.73 -4.70 7.01
N PRO A 135 -7.29 -4.16 5.90
CA PRO A 135 -8.44 -4.76 5.25
C PRO A 135 -8.12 -6.17 4.73
N VAL A 136 -9.14 -7.02 4.61
CA VAL A 136 -8.99 -8.40 4.11
C VAL A 136 -8.48 -8.46 2.66
N ALA A 137 -8.66 -7.38 1.87
CA ALA A 137 -8.04 -7.22 0.55
C ALA A 137 -6.49 -7.27 0.59
N ALA A 138 -5.88 -6.96 1.74
CA ALA A 138 -4.45 -7.08 1.94
C ALA A 138 -3.95 -8.54 2.01
N LEU A 139 -4.84 -9.53 1.97
CA LEU A 139 -4.51 -10.96 1.89
C LEU A 139 -4.29 -11.46 0.46
N ARG A 140 -4.37 -10.60 -0.57
CA ARG A 140 -4.25 -10.98 -2.00
C ARG A 140 -5.27 -12.03 -2.45
N ILE A 141 -6.44 -12.01 -1.84
CA ILE A 141 -7.58 -12.86 -2.20
C ILE A 141 -8.42 -12.21 -3.30
N GLU A 142 -9.23 -13.01 -4.00
CA GLU A 142 -10.09 -12.54 -5.08
C GLU A 142 -11.08 -11.47 -4.61
N PRO A 143 -11.39 -10.45 -5.44
CA PRO A 143 -12.34 -9.39 -5.08
C PRO A 143 -13.70 -9.91 -4.60
N ASP A 144 -14.24 -10.94 -5.26
CA ASP A 144 -15.51 -11.55 -4.88
C ASP A 144 -15.46 -12.17 -3.47
N VAL A 145 -14.31 -12.71 -3.06
CA VAL A 145 -14.09 -13.24 -1.71
C VAL A 145 -14.00 -12.10 -0.69
N VAL A 146 -13.32 -11.00 -1.03
CA VAL A 146 -13.29 -9.78 -0.19
C VAL A 146 -14.72 -9.27 0.04
N GLU A 147 -15.54 -9.17 -1.01
CA GLU A 147 -16.93 -8.74 -0.92
C GLU A 147 -17.77 -9.71 -0.07
N GLY A 148 -17.61 -11.01 -0.29
CA GLY A 148 -18.30 -12.03 0.49
C GLY A 148 -17.96 -11.97 1.99
N LEU A 149 -16.69 -11.76 2.34
CA LEU A 149 -16.25 -11.55 3.72
C LEU A 149 -16.81 -10.25 4.31
N ALA A 150 -16.82 -9.17 3.53
CA ALA A 150 -17.38 -7.89 3.96
C ALA A 150 -18.88 -7.98 4.25
N ARG A 151 -19.66 -8.74 3.45
CA ARG A 151 -21.09 -9.01 3.70
C ARG A 151 -21.34 -9.78 4.99
N LEU A 152 -20.36 -10.55 5.47
CA LEU A 152 -20.41 -11.23 6.78
C LEU A 152 -19.86 -10.36 7.92
N GLY A 153 -19.48 -9.11 7.65
CA GLY A 153 -18.90 -8.20 8.64
C GLY A 153 -17.40 -8.40 8.90
N LEU A 154 -16.74 -9.33 8.20
CA LEU A 154 -15.31 -9.63 8.33
C LEU A 154 -14.52 -8.72 7.37
N ARG A 155 -14.18 -7.52 7.83
CA ARG A 155 -13.58 -6.47 6.97
C ARG A 155 -12.09 -6.31 7.18
N ARG A 156 -11.57 -6.67 8.35
CA ARG A 156 -10.14 -6.64 8.68
C ARG A 156 -9.57 -8.04 8.85
N ILE A 157 -8.26 -8.16 8.64
CA ILE A 157 -7.52 -9.41 8.87
C ILE A 157 -7.73 -9.89 10.31
N GLY A 158 -7.73 -8.97 11.28
CA GLY A 158 -7.99 -9.28 12.70
C GLY A 158 -9.32 -10.00 12.94
N ASP A 159 -10.37 -9.65 12.18
CA ASP A 159 -11.70 -10.26 12.30
C ASP A 159 -11.66 -11.75 11.89
N ILE A 160 -10.80 -12.09 10.92
CA ILE A 160 -10.64 -13.45 10.40
C ILE A 160 -9.73 -14.29 11.32
N LEU A 161 -8.72 -13.69 11.95
CA LEU A 161 -7.73 -14.40 12.77
C LEU A 161 -8.33 -15.17 13.95
N GLY A 162 -9.50 -14.74 14.45
CA GLY A 162 -10.25 -15.42 15.51
C GLY A 162 -11.35 -16.37 15.02
N THR A 163 -11.59 -16.46 13.72
CA THR A 163 -12.70 -17.23 13.14
C THR A 163 -12.30 -18.71 12.94
N PRO A 164 -13.21 -19.69 13.18
CA PRO A 164 -12.93 -21.09 12.88
C PRO A 164 -12.61 -21.33 11.39
N ARG A 165 -11.41 -21.83 11.11
CA ARG A 165 -10.92 -22.07 9.74
C ARG A 165 -11.86 -22.93 8.88
N ALA A 166 -12.47 -23.95 9.49
CA ALA A 166 -13.38 -24.86 8.78
C ALA A 166 -14.63 -24.15 8.23
N GLY A 167 -15.13 -23.12 8.92
CA GLY A 167 -16.29 -22.35 8.47
C GLY A 167 -15.98 -21.46 7.28
N LEU A 168 -14.77 -20.88 7.27
CA LEU A 168 -14.27 -20.07 6.15
C LEU A 168 -14.02 -20.94 4.92
N ALA A 169 -13.31 -22.06 5.10
CA ALA A 169 -12.99 -22.98 4.00
C ALA A 169 -14.25 -23.48 3.28
N ARG A 170 -15.31 -23.82 4.02
CA ARG A 170 -16.58 -24.29 3.41
C ARG A 170 -17.28 -23.23 2.55
N ARG A 171 -17.07 -21.95 2.82
CA ARG A 171 -17.79 -20.84 2.18
C ARG A 171 -17.00 -20.19 1.04
N PHE A 172 -15.67 -20.23 1.12
CA PHE A 172 -14.78 -19.43 0.28
C PHE A 172 -13.65 -20.23 -0.39
N GLY A 173 -13.63 -21.56 -0.24
CA GLY A 173 -12.60 -22.44 -0.82
C GLY A 173 -13.17 -23.73 -1.39
#